data_AF-I2MZH2-F1
#
_entry.id   AF-I2MZH2-F1
#
_cell.length_a   1.000
_cell.length_b   1.000
_cell.length_c   1.000
_cell.angle_alpha   90.00
_cell.angle_beta   90.00
_cell.angle_gamma   90.00
#
_symmetry.space_group_name_H-M   'P 1'
#
loop_
_entity.id
_entity.type
_entity.pdbx_description
1 polymer ?
#
loop_
_entity_poly.entity_id
_entity_poly.type
_entity_poly.pdbx_seq_one_letter_code
_entity_poly.pdbx_strand_id
1 'polypeptide(L)'
;MTELLRGAICPIPVASLRIGVMPELPVGVTLSTPDEPSGSENAFWVTDEQPVHPSGAVRLVGPHDGAQWLQVDVPCLDGAVDTVNIMGLAGPGLAEAAIGVVAPDDSLIARHTVTGAPEGDGLFLGQLIRRDGSWSFRAVGQWLTAEAETTTATAEETETEPETEPETEPAPVPRAPDGSWQPGAVFEPYTVEGRGKDVINAPAWLPPGLVVVELQSDDSKGYAAVRSLDRSNKTSSLFSSSSTRKSRHRAVTEVPVHGRLRLLVEDERAWTLRILPLSAAERLDGTVKGRGNDVFLYDAPLADLTCRSDGHHWIRLHRNANRKNYDSLSGDSEETNPLPDGRLLLTIDCEKAWELKVTPVEDAGERTADDSGGKPEPRLRAKGEGEAPEPLYAGSGDTWPFAHFETFTTEGKGEQVVSAPGGLPNGPVLVQFEAAGKRSYTSIYSLNRWHKDEDNLLSSEVMNPCHLFLAEEPPMRRLRMRVTDQKYESNPRPWTVRILPVTAAPRLDAAPRQGRGHAVFLYSGPLADLRLRTVEGDEHYVHVRAYENADTSESGTWHSVLSGDGGGTAPLPACKVLLVVQTDARWEIEARPVTD
;
A
#
# COMPACT_ATOMS: atom_id res chain seq x y z
N MET A 1 -22.07 -16.04 -29.28
CA MET A 1 -22.02 -14.59 -29.01
C MET A 1 -22.60 -14.37 -27.63
N THR A 2 -21.80 -13.87 -26.71
CA THR A 2 -22.24 -13.57 -25.34
C THR A 2 -22.28 -12.06 -25.17
N GLU A 3 -23.49 -11.50 -25.01
CA GLU A 3 -23.66 -10.12 -24.55
C GLU A 3 -23.46 -10.11 -23.04
N LEU A 4 -22.53 -9.30 -22.54
CA LEU A 4 -22.16 -9.21 -21.15
C LEU A 4 -22.82 -7.99 -20.50
N LEU A 5 -23.37 -8.20 -19.30
CA LEU A 5 -23.74 -7.11 -18.41
C LEU A 5 -22.49 -6.47 -17.81
N ARG A 6 -22.61 -5.23 -17.36
CA ARG A 6 -21.53 -4.55 -16.61
C ARG A 6 -21.12 -5.40 -15.41
N GLY A 7 -19.82 -5.60 -15.23
CA GLY A 7 -19.23 -6.44 -14.19
C GLY A 7 -18.92 -7.87 -14.64
N ALA A 8 -19.68 -8.40 -15.60
CA ALA A 8 -19.62 -9.81 -16.00
C ALA A 8 -18.29 -10.20 -16.64
N ILE A 9 -17.84 -11.42 -16.33
CA ILE A 9 -16.58 -11.99 -16.81
C ILE A 9 -16.86 -13.11 -17.83
N CYS A 10 -16.01 -13.21 -18.86
CA CYS A 10 -16.07 -14.26 -19.88
C CYS A 10 -14.65 -14.80 -20.16
N PRO A 11 -14.41 -16.12 -20.12
CA PRO A 11 -13.09 -16.68 -20.42
C PRO A 11 -12.68 -16.39 -21.87
N ILE A 12 -11.39 -16.14 -22.09
CA ILE A 12 -10.82 -15.88 -23.43
C ILE A 12 -9.61 -16.79 -23.69
N PRO A 13 -9.36 -17.20 -24.94
CA PRO A 13 -8.22 -18.05 -25.26
C PRO A 13 -6.90 -17.29 -25.14
N VAL A 14 -5.83 -18.00 -24.78
CA VAL A 14 -4.44 -17.48 -24.83
C VAL A 14 -3.97 -17.47 -26.28
N ALA A 15 -4.43 -16.48 -27.03
CA ALA A 15 -4.15 -16.30 -28.46
C ALA A 15 -4.13 -14.81 -28.83
N SER A 16 -3.86 -14.49 -30.10
CA SER A 16 -3.97 -13.12 -30.58
C SER A 16 -5.43 -12.72 -30.79
N LEU A 17 -5.93 -11.85 -29.93
CA LEU A 17 -7.33 -11.40 -29.93
C LEU A 17 -7.45 -10.11 -30.73
N ARG A 18 -8.63 -9.86 -31.32
CA ARG A 18 -9.00 -8.55 -31.84
C ARG A 18 -10.09 -7.94 -30.97
N ILE A 19 -9.92 -6.66 -30.64
CA ILE A 19 -10.84 -5.91 -29.79
C ILE A 19 -11.38 -4.74 -30.59
N GLY A 20 -12.69 -4.70 -30.80
CA GLY A 20 -13.37 -3.63 -31.51
C GLY A 20 -14.05 -2.69 -30.52
N VAL A 21 -13.78 -1.38 -30.63
CA VAL A 21 -14.46 -0.33 -29.86
C VAL A 21 -15.36 0.46 -30.80
N MET A 22 -16.65 0.54 -30.47
CA MET A 22 -17.69 1.24 -31.23
C MET A 22 -18.28 2.40 -30.40
N PRO A 23 -18.64 3.54 -31.04
CA PRO A 23 -18.23 3.91 -32.39
C PRO A 23 -16.71 4.03 -32.49
N GLU A 24 -16.18 4.41 -33.64
CA GLU A 24 -14.75 4.68 -33.83
C GLU A 24 -14.27 5.79 -32.86
N LEU A 25 -13.78 5.37 -31.70
CA LEU A 25 -13.24 6.24 -30.65
C LEU A 25 -11.71 6.06 -30.59
N PRO A 26 -10.94 7.11 -30.25
CA PRO A 26 -9.55 6.93 -29.87
C PRO A 26 -9.43 5.97 -28.67
N VAL A 27 -8.53 4.99 -28.74
CA VAL A 27 -8.41 3.94 -27.73
C VAL A 27 -7.08 4.04 -26.98
N GLY A 28 -7.17 4.00 -25.66
CA GLY A 28 -6.06 3.97 -24.72
C GLY A 28 -5.95 2.60 -24.06
N VAL A 29 -4.72 2.15 -23.84
CA VAL A 29 -4.44 0.86 -23.19
C VAL A 29 -3.46 1.06 -22.06
N THR A 30 -3.74 0.47 -20.89
CA THR A 30 -2.75 0.28 -19.81
C THR A 30 -2.50 -1.20 -19.60
N LEU A 31 -1.25 -1.53 -19.29
CA LEU A 31 -0.85 -2.85 -18.82
C LEU A 31 -0.45 -2.70 -17.35
N SER A 32 -1.04 -3.50 -16.47
CA SER A 32 -0.74 -3.47 -15.03
C SER A 32 -0.15 -4.80 -14.57
N THR A 33 0.55 -4.75 -13.44
CA THR A 33 1.00 -5.90 -12.66
C THR A 33 0.36 -5.84 -11.27
N PRO A 34 0.38 -6.94 -10.48
CA PRO A 34 -0.15 -6.92 -9.12
C PRO A 34 0.52 -5.85 -8.23
N ASP A 35 1.80 -5.57 -8.49
CA ASP A 35 2.62 -4.62 -7.72
C ASP A 35 2.45 -3.16 -8.19
N GLU A 36 1.87 -2.94 -9.37
CA GLU A 36 1.67 -1.62 -9.98
C GLU A 36 0.30 -1.52 -10.66
N PRO A 37 -0.77 -1.26 -9.89
CA PRO A 37 -2.07 -0.97 -10.47
C PRO A 37 -1.99 0.35 -11.26
N SER A 38 -2.08 0.25 -12.59
CA SER A 38 -2.04 1.43 -13.46
C SER A 38 -3.38 2.19 -13.43
N GLY A 39 -3.33 3.46 -13.04
CA GLY A 39 -4.41 4.43 -13.27
C GLY A 39 -4.48 4.92 -14.72
N SER A 40 -5.55 5.64 -15.06
CA SER A 40 -5.78 6.18 -16.42
C SER A 40 -4.68 7.16 -16.89
N GLU A 41 -3.99 7.81 -15.95
CA GLU A 41 -2.85 8.70 -16.20
C GLU A 41 -1.63 8.00 -16.84
N ASN A 42 -1.52 6.69 -16.70
CA ASN A 42 -0.46 5.87 -17.32
C ASN A 42 -0.92 5.21 -18.62
N ALA A 43 -2.12 5.56 -19.13
CA ALA A 43 -2.62 5.03 -20.39
C ALA A 43 -1.72 5.41 -21.56
N PHE A 44 -1.29 4.38 -22.28
CA PHE A 44 -0.65 4.58 -23.56
C PHE A 44 -1.71 4.56 -24.64
N TRP A 45 -1.92 5.74 -25.24
CA TRP A 45 -2.85 5.92 -26.34
C TRP A 45 -2.24 5.36 -27.62
N VAL A 46 -2.88 4.32 -28.16
CA VAL A 46 -2.50 3.76 -29.46
C VAL A 46 -3.27 4.53 -30.54
N THR A 47 -2.52 5.28 -31.33
CA THR A 47 -3.04 6.19 -32.37
C THR A 47 -2.48 5.82 -33.74
N ASP A 48 -2.97 6.42 -34.83
CA ASP A 48 -2.39 6.18 -36.15
C ASP A 48 -0.91 6.59 -36.25
N GLU A 49 -0.50 7.62 -35.48
CA GLU A 49 0.90 8.06 -35.39
C GLU A 49 1.75 7.12 -34.53
N GLN A 50 1.11 6.41 -33.60
CA GLN A 50 1.74 5.46 -32.69
C GLN A 50 0.92 4.16 -32.59
N PRO A 51 0.89 3.35 -33.67
CA PRO A 51 -0.06 2.24 -33.79
C PRO A 51 0.35 1.00 -32.99
N VAL A 52 1.47 1.04 -32.25
CA VAL A 52 1.97 -0.10 -31.48
C VAL A 52 2.31 0.37 -30.07
N HIS A 53 1.75 -0.32 -29.09
CA HIS A 53 2.06 -0.14 -27.67
C HIS A 53 3.54 -0.49 -27.42
N PRO A 54 4.26 0.16 -26.48
CA PRO A 54 5.69 -0.06 -26.28
C PRO A 54 6.08 -1.49 -25.89
N SER A 55 5.13 -2.26 -25.34
CA SER A 55 5.32 -3.69 -25.08
C SER A 55 5.37 -4.55 -26.35
N GLY A 56 4.91 -4.03 -27.50
CA GLY A 56 4.76 -4.79 -28.75
C GLY A 56 3.55 -5.73 -28.77
N ALA A 57 2.96 -6.05 -27.62
CA ALA A 57 1.85 -6.99 -27.49
C ALA A 57 0.49 -6.40 -27.90
N VAL A 58 0.36 -5.08 -27.97
CA VAL A 58 -0.89 -4.41 -28.37
C VAL A 58 -0.62 -3.49 -29.55
N ARG A 59 -1.46 -3.58 -30.58
CA ARG A 59 -1.38 -2.71 -31.75
C ARG A 59 -2.74 -2.27 -32.25
N LEU A 60 -2.81 -1.05 -32.74
CA LEU A 60 -3.91 -0.51 -33.53
C LEU A 60 -3.92 -1.22 -34.90
N VAL A 61 -5.05 -1.81 -35.25
CA VAL A 61 -5.29 -2.38 -36.58
C VAL A 61 -5.85 -1.30 -37.52
N GLY A 62 -6.58 -0.34 -36.94
CA GLY A 62 -7.23 0.75 -37.66
C GLY A 62 -8.75 0.63 -37.64
N PRO A 63 -9.45 1.62 -38.18
CA PRO A 63 -10.90 1.62 -38.21
C PRO A 63 -11.45 0.69 -39.29
N HIS A 64 -12.46 -0.12 -38.94
CA HIS A 64 -13.21 -0.96 -39.86
C HIS A 64 -14.59 -1.29 -39.28
N ASP A 65 -15.62 -1.39 -40.13
CA ASP A 65 -17.02 -1.67 -39.73
C ASP A 65 -17.58 -0.73 -38.65
N GLY A 66 -17.13 0.53 -38.63
CA GLY A 66 -17.58 1.53 -37.65
C GLY A 66 -16.99 1.35 -36.24
N ALA A 67 -15.97 0.50 -36.10
CA ALA A 67 -15.22 0.29 -34.87
C ALA A 67 -13.75 0.64 -35.05
N GLN A 68 -13.12 1.13 -33.98
CA GLN A 68 -11.66 1.18 -33.88
C GLN A 68 -11.16 -0.20 -33.41
N TRP A 69 -10.32 -0.85 -34.22
CA TRP A 69 -9.82 -2.19 -33.90
C TRP A 69 -8.41 -2.16 -33.31
N LEU A 70 -8.26 -2.93 -32.23
CA LEU A 70 -6.98 -3.32 -31.64
C LEU A 70 -6.73 -4.80 -31.89
N GLN A 71 -5.45 -5.17 -31.91
CA GLN A 71 -5.00 -6.54 -31.76
C GLN A 71 -4.17 -6.64 -30.48
N VAL A 72 -4.52 -7.62 -29.63
CA VAL A 72 -3.82 -7.94 -28.39
C VAL A 72 -3.26 -9.35 -28.51
N ASP A 73 -1.94 -9.46 -28.57
CA ASP A 73 -1.22 -10.72 -28.61
C ASP A 73 -0.94 -11.21 -27.18
N VAL A 74 -1.93 -11.91 -26.61
CA VAL A 74 -1.90 -12.37 -25.22
C VAL A 74 -0.65 -13.21 -24.89
N PRO A 75 -0.19 -14.14 -25.75
CA PRO A 75 1.09 -14.85 -25.55
C PRO A 75 2.34 -13.97 -25.47
N CYS A 76 2.31 -12.76 -26.04
CA CYS A 76 3.43 -11.82 -26.06
C CYS A 76 3.40 -10.81 -24.91
N LEU A 77 2.39 -10.86 -24.04
CA LEU A 77 2.37 -10.06 -22.81
C LEU A 77 3.47 -10.54 -21.85
N ASP A 78 4.13 -9.60 -21.17
CA ASP A 78 5.12 -9.93 -20.14
C ASP A 78 4.47 -10.82 -19.07
N GLY A 79 5.21 -11.80 -18.57
CA GLY A 79 4.72 -12.74 -17.56
C GLY A 79 4.23 -12.07 -16.28
N ALA A 80 4.73 -10.88 -15.95
CA ALA A 80 4.31 -10.07 -14.80
C ALA A 80 2.99 -9.30 -15.04
N VAL A 81 2.55 -9.14 -16.30
CA VAL A 81 1.29 -8.45 -16.61
C VAL A 81 0.13 -9.37 -16.27
N ASP A 82 -0.75 -8.89 -15.39
CA ASP A 82 -1.98 -9.58 -15.01
C ASP A 82 -3.23 -8.90 -15.57
N THR A 83 -3.10 -7.66 -16.05
CA THR A 83 -4.25 -6.85 -16.43
C THR A 83 -3.98 -6.01 -17.67
N VAL A 84 -4.92 -5.99 -18.61
CA VAL A 84 -4.94 -5.09 -19.77
C VAL A 84 -6.24 -4.28 -19.73
N ASN A 85 -6.16 -2.98 -19.46
CA ASN A 85 -7.32 -2.10 -19.44
C ASN A 85 -7.52 -1.43 -20.79
N ILE A 86 -8.77 -1.36 -21.26
CA ILE A 86 -9.13 -0.75 -22.55
C ILE A 86 -10.05 0.44 -22.28
N MET A 87 -9.60 1.62 -22.67
CA MET A 87 -10.27 2.90 -22.46
C MET A 87 -10.57 3.57 -23.79
N GLY A 88 -11.71 4.26 -23.91
CA GLY A 88 -12.03 5.11 -25.05
C GLY A 88 -12.11 6.58 -24.65
N LEU A 89 -11.69 7.49 -25.52
CA LEU A 89 -12.01 8.92 -25.37
C LEU A 89 -13.36 9.22 -26.01
N ALA A 90 -14.31 9.66 -25.20
CA ALA A 90 -15.64 9.99 -25.64
C ALA A 90 -15.75 11.49 -25.91
N GLY A 91 -16.24 11.85 -27.09
CA GLY A 91 -16.65 13.22 -27.37
C GLY A 91 -18.00 13.57 -26.74
N PRO A 92 -18.32 14.87 -26.59
CA PRO A 92 -19.63 15.31 -26.14
C PRO A 92 -20.74 14.74 -27.04
N GLY A 93 -21.78 14.18 -26.44
CA GLY A 93 -22.94 13.63 -27.16
C GLY A 93 -22.87 12.15 -27.53
N LEU A 94 -21.85 11.41 -27.05
CA LEU A 94 -21.82 9.96 -27.16
C LEU A 94 -22.96 9.33 -26.33
N ALA A 95 -23.99 8.80 -26.99
CA ALA A 95 -25.14 8.19 -26.32
C ALA A 95 -24.93 6.70 -26.01
N GLU A 96 -24.10 6.04 -26.81
CA GLU A 96 -23.84 4.61 -26.72
C GLU A 96 -22.41 4.32 -27.19
N ALA A 97 -21.73 3.43 -26.48
CA ALA A 97 -20.47 2.83 -26.89
C ALA A 97 -20.53 1.32 -26.69
N ALA A 98 -19.72 0.54 -27.41
CA ALA A 98 -19.63 -0.88 -27.21
C ALA A 98 -18.20 -1.39 -27.41
N ILE A 99 -17.87 -2.47 -26.72
CA ILE A 99 -16.61 -3.18 -26.88
C ILE A 99 -16.90 -4.65 -27.22
N GLY A 100 -16.17 -5.19 -28.20
CA GLY A 100 -16.27 -6.59 -28.62
C GLY A 100 -14.91 -7.26 -28.63
N VAL A 101 -14.84 -8.51 -28.16
CA VAL A 101 -13.64 -9.35 -28.18
C VAL A 101 -13.84 -10.50 -29.16
N VAL A 102 -12.96 -10.58 -30.15
CA VAL A 102 -13.02 -11.52 -31.26
C VAL A 102 -11.79 -12.42 -31.25
N ALA A 103 -12.01 -13.72 -31.37
CA ALA A 103 -10.98 -14.75 -31.46
C ALA A 103 -10.20 -14.68 -32.79
N PRO A 104 -9.05 -15.39 -32.91
CA PRO A 104 -8.29 -15.46 -34.16
C PRO A 104 -9.06 -16.01 -35.36
N ASP A 105 -10.08 -16.84 -35.13
CA ASP A 105 -10.93 -17.46 -36.16
C ASP A 105 -12.14 -16.58 -36.56
N ASP A 106 -12.08 -15.28 -36.26
CA ASP A 106 -13.14 -14.30 -36.47
C ASP A 106 -14.42 -14.53 -35.62
N SER A 107 -14.44 -15.49 -34.69
CA SER A 107 -15.61 -15.70 -33.83
C SER A 107 -15.72 -14.66 -32.71
N LEU A 108 -16.91 -14.08 -32.52
CA LEU A 108 -17.19 -13.12 -31.44
C LEU A 108 -17.37 -13.87 -30.10
N ILE A 109 -16.43 -13.64 -29.18
CA ILE A 109 -16.40 -14.25 -27.84
C ILE A 109 -17.36 -13.48 -26.92
N ALA A 110 -17.11 -12.18 -26.75
CA ALA A 110 -17.83 -11.32 -25.82
C ALA A 110 -18.14 -9.97 -26.45
N ARG A 111 -19.27 -9.38 -26.06
CA ARG A 111 -19.64 -8.00 -26.39
C ARG A 111 -20.25 -7.34 -25.15
N HIS A 112 -19.97 -6.06 -24.96
CA HIS A 112 -20.60 -5.24 -23.94
C HIS A 112 -20.95 -3.88 -24.49
N THR A 113 -22.22 -3.48 -24.35
CA THR A 113 -22.69 -2.13 -24.68
C THR A 113 -22.84 -1.27 -23.42
N VAL A 114 -22.31 -0.05 -23.48
CA VAL A 114 -22.45 1.02 -22.50
C VAL A 114 -23.47 2.03 -23.02
N THR A 115 -24.57 2.20 -22.29
CA THR A 115 -25.61 3.20 -22.60
C THR A 115 -25.69 4.25 -21.50
N GLY A 116 -25.92 5.51 -21.86
CA GLY A 116 -26.14 6.58 -20.89
C GLY A 116 -25.61 7.92 -21.38
N ALA A 117 -25.95 9.00 -20.67
CA ALA A 117 -25.34 10.29 -20.93
C ALA A 117 -23.86 10.26 -20.49
N PRO A 118 -22.95 10.89 -21.25
CA PRO A 118 -21.55 10.96 -20.86
C PRO A 118 -21.39 11.78 -19.58
N GLU A 119 -20.73 11.20 -18.58
CA GLU A 119 -20.41 11.87 -17.30
C GLU A 119 -18.99 12.43 -17.28
N GLY A 120 -18.20 12.18 -18.33
CA GLY A 120 -16.84 12.67 -18.51
C GLY A 120 -16.31 12.42 -19.93
N ASP A 121 -15.05 12.78 -20.17
CA ASP A 121 -14.40 12.73 -21.50
C ASP A 121 -13.78 11.35 -21.81
N GLY A 122 -13.69 10.47 -20.80
CA GLY A 122 -13.15 9.12 -20.94
C GLY A 122 -14.16 8.04 -20.55
N LEU A 123 -14.00 6.85 -21.11
CA LEU A 123 -14.82 5.68 -20.81
C LEU A 123 -13.94 4.45 -20.65
N PHE A 124 -13.96 3.84 -19.46
CA PHE A 124 -13.34 2.54 -19.22
C PHE A 124 -14.29 1.43 -19.68
N LEU A 125 -13.96 0.82 -20.82
CA LEU A 125 -14.86 -0.07 -21.55
C LEU A 125 -14.81 -1.50 -21.03
N GLY A 126 -13.60 -2.03 -20.85
CA GLY A 126 -13.40 -3.42 -20.44
C GLY A 126 -11.95 -3.74 -20.11
N GLN A 127 -11.74 -4.92 -19.56
CA GLN A 127 -10.45 -5.35 -19.01
C GLN A 127 -10.18 -6.81 -19.37
N LEU A 128 -8.94 -7.14 -19.76
CA LEU A 128 -8.46 -8.53 -19.78
C LEU A 128 -7.73 -8.78 -18.47
N ILE A 129 -8.08 -9.85 -17.76
CA ILE A 129 -7.53 -10.20 -16.45
C ILE A 129 -6.94 -11.61 -16.53
N ARG A 130 -5.74 -11.78 -15.98
CA ARG A 130 -5.07 -13.06 -15.83
C ARG A 130 -5.22 -13.57 -14.40
N ARG A 131 -5.71 -14.80 -14.24
CA ARG A 131 -5.75 -15.53 -12.97
C ARG A 131 -5.33 -16.96 -13.20
N ASP A 132 -4.41 -17.45 -12.37
CA ASP A 132 -3.89 -18.83 -12.44
C ASP A 132 -3.45 -19.25 -13.86
N GLY A 133 -2.84 -18.31 -14.58
CA GLY A 133 -2.36 -18.51 -15.95
C GLY A 133 -3.44 -18.43 -17.03
N SER A 134 -4.73 -18.43 -16.67
CA SER A 134 -5.87 -18.27 -17.57
C SER A 134 -6.23 -16.79 -17.74
N TRP A 135 -6.82 -16.44 -18.89
CA TRP A 135 -7.25 -15.08 -19.19
C TRP A 135 -8.78 -15.02 -19.32
N SER A 136 -9.35 -13.91 -18.85
CA SER A 136 -10.77 -13.60 -19.00
C SER A 136 -10.97 -12.13 -19.38
N PHE A 137 -12.04 -11.84 -20.12
CA PHE A 137 -12.51 -10.48 -20.38
C PHE A 137 -13.60 -10.10 -19.38
N ARG A 138 -13.51 -8.90 -18.82
CA ARG A 138 -14.50 -8.29 -17.94
C ARG A 138 -15.12 -7.05 -18.59
N ALA A 139 -16.44 -7.00 -18.63
CA ALA A 139 -17.20 -5.81 -19.02
C ALA A 139 -17.17 -4.75 -17.92
N VAL A 140 -16.70 -3.53 -18.18
CA VAL A 140 -16.55 -2.49 -17.14
C VAL A 140 -17.54 -1.33 -17.30
N GLY A 141 -17.60 -0.71 -18.48
CA GLY A 141 -18.56 0.35 -18.79
C GLY A 141 -18.65 1.50 -17.76
N GLN A 142 -17.52 2.08 -17.37
CA GLN A 142 -17.46 3.17 -16.39
C GLN A 142 -16.94 4.47 -16.99
N TRP A 143 -17.71 5.55 -16.91
CA TRP A 143 -17.26 6.89 -17.27
C TRP A 143 -16.15 7.37 -16.34
N LEU A 144 -15.11 7.97 -16.94
CA LEU A 144 -13.98 8.55 -16.23
C LEU A 144 -14.24 10.06 -16.08
N THR A 145 -14.41 10.52 -14.84
CA THR A 145 -14.44 11.95 -14.51
C THR A 145 -13.05 12.39 -14.08
N ALA A 146 -12.72 13.67 -14.23
CA ALA A 146 -11.43 14.24 -13.83
C ALA A 146 -11.07 14.02 -12.35
N GLU A 147 -12.05 13.66 -11.51
CA GLU A 147 -11.87 13.36 -10.07
C GLU A 147 -11.81 11.84 -9.78
N ALA A 148 -12.21 10.98 -10.72
CA ALA A 148 -12.27 9.53 -10.58
C ALA A 148 -11.10 8.78 -11.24
N GLU A 149 -10.06 9.49 -11.69
CA GLU A 149 -8.94 8.96 -12.49
C GLU A 149 -8.02 7.95 -11.75
N THR A 150 -8.34 7.58 -10.50
CA THR A 150 -7.44 6.79 -9.61
C THR A 150 -8.07 5.53 -9.00
N THR A 151 -9.21 5.04 -9.47
CA THR A 151 -9.84 3.85 -8.84
C THR A 151 -10.26 2.79 -9.87
N THR A 152 -9.32 1.92 -10.25
CA THR A 152 -9.65 0.63 -10.87
C THR A 152 -10.20 -0.31 -9.79
N ALA A 153 -11.53 -0.41 -9.71
CA ALA A 153 -12.21 -1.29 -8.77
C ALA A 153 -12.05 -2.77 -9.18
N THR A 154 -11.27 -3.53 -8.42
CA THR A 154 -11.20 -4.99 -8.51
C THR A 154 -12.40 -5.58 -7.75
N ALA A 155 -13.54 -5.77 -8.42
CA ALA A 155 -14.69 -6.45 -7.81
C ALA A 155 -14.68 -7.96 -8.10
N GLU A 156 -14.98 -8.76 -7.07
CA GLU A 156 -15.22 -10.20 -7.04
C GLU A 156 -16.50 -10.59 -7.81
N GLU A 157 -16.53 -11.82 -8.37
CA GLU A 157 -17.76 -12.47 -8.85
C GLU A 157 -17.88 -13.85 -8.20
N THR A 158 -19.10 -14.13 -7.72
CA THR A 158 -19.59 -15.36 -7.09
C THR A 158 -19.74 -16.47 -8.14
N GLU A 159 -18.99 -17.55 -7.99
CA GLU A 159 -19.03 -18.70 -8.90
C GLU A 159 -20.22 -19.63 -8.57
N THR A 160 -21.01 -19.98 -9.57
CA THR A 160 -22.01 -21.07 -9.49
C THR A 160 -21.53 -22.18 -10.42
N GLU A 161 -20.89 -23.20 -9.86
CA GLU A 161 -20.34 -24.33 -10.63
C GLU A 161 -21.36 -25.47 -10.76
N PRO A 162 -21.49 -26.13 -11.94
CA PRO A 162 -22.21 -27.39 -12.09
C PRO A 162 -21.28 -28.58 -11.82
N GLU A 163 -21.77 -29.51 -11.01
CA GLU A 163 -21.17 -30.77 -10.58
C GLU A 163 -20.64 -31.64 -11.76
N THR A 164 -19.34 -31.97 -11.76
CA THR A 164 -18.74 -33.03 -12.60
C THR A 164 -17.78 -33.91 -11.77
N GLU A 165 -17.82 -35.22 -12.06
CA GLU A 165 -17.17 -36.36 -11.40
C GLU A 165 -15.64 -36.26 -11.12
N PRO A 166 -15.12 -37.02 -10.14
CA PRO A 166 -13.77 -36.85 -9.60
C PRO A 166 -12.69 -37.47 -10.51
N GLU A 167 -11.76 -36.62 -10.99
CA GLU A 167 -10.51 -37.04 -11.62
C GLU A 167 -9.36 -37.03 -10.60
N THR A 168 -8.41 -37.94 -10.79
CA THR A 168 -7.42 -38.40 -9.81
C THR A 168 -6.32 -37.36 -9.55
N GLU A 169 -6.10 -37.02 -8.28
CA GLU A 169 -5.13 -36.03 -7.79
C GLU A 169 -3.66 -36.42 -8.09
N PRO A 170 -2.86 -35.59 -8.79
CA PRO A 170 -1.42 -35.80 -8.93
C PRO A 170 -0.66 -35.30 -7.69
N ALA A 171 0.40 -36.02 -7.34
CA ALA A 171 1.24 -35.78 -6.16
C ALA A 171 1.84 -34.35 -6.10
N PRO A 172 2.04 -33.78 -4.89
CA PRO A 172 2.51 -32.41 -4.72
C PRO A 172 3.94 -32.22 -5.25
N VAL A 173 4.09 -31.28 -6.18
CA VAL A 173 5.39 -30.75 -6.61
C VAL A 173 5.92 -29.82 -5.51
N PRO A 174 7.22 -29.88 -5.14
CA PRO A 174 7.78 -28.98 -4.14
C PRO A 174 7.60 -27.51 -4.55
N ARG A 175 6.99 -26.73 -3.66
CA ARG A 175 6.85 -25.27 -3.80
C ARG A 175 8.25 -24.64 -3.84
N ALA A 176 8.55 -23.88 -4.88
CA ALA A 176 9.78 -23.09 -4.96
C ALA A 176 9.74 -21.98 -3.89
N PRO A 177 10.88 -21.62 -3.26
CA PRO A 177 10.92 -20.63 -2.21
C PRO A 177 10.53 -19.23 -2.71
N ASP A 178 9.83 -18.55 -1.84
CA ASP A 178 9.04 -17.35 -2.00
C ASP A 178 9.88 -16.12 -2.41
N GLY A 179 9.45 -15.38 -3.43
CA GLY A 179 9.62 -13.92 -3.59
C GLY A 179 10.99 -13.25 -3.38
N SER A 180 12.11 -13.98 -3.33
CA SER A 180 13.40 -13.40 -2.96
C SER A 180 13.83 -12.37 -4.00
N TRP A 181 13.90 -11.10 -3.61
CA TRP A 181 14.54 -10.02 -4.36
C TRP A 181 15.87 -10.53 -4.92
N GLN A 182 15.96 -10.61 -6.25
CA GLN A 182 17.23 -10.83 -6.93
C GLN A 182 17.95 -9.48 -6.96
N PRO A 183 19.23 -9.39 -6.57
CA PRO A 183 20.03 -8.22 -6.89
C PRO A 183 19.85 -8.00 -8.38
N GLY A 184 19.30 -6.84 -8.77
CA GLY A 184 18.93 -6.57 -10.16
C GLY A 184 20.04 -6.97 -11.14
N ALA A 185 19.68 -7.17 -12.41
CA ALA A 185 20.56 -7.75 -13.43
C ALA A 185 22.04 -7.31 -13.28
N VAL A 186 22.93 -8.30 -13.21
CA VAL A 186 24.38 -8.05 -13.11
C VAL A 186 24.90 -7.65 -14.48
N PHE A 187 25.67 -6.55 -14.55
CA PHE A 187 26.28 -6.07 -15.78
C PHE A 187 27.63 -5.39 -15.50
N GLU A 188 28.46 -5.28 -16.54
CA GLU A 188 29.75 -4.60 -16.46
C GLU A 188 29.57 -3.09 -16.24
N PRO A 189 30.28 -2.46 -15.28
CA PRO A 189 30.22 -1.02 -15.04
C PRO A 189 30.36 -0.17 -16.31
N TYR A 190 29.36 0.67 -16.59
CA TYR A 190 29.47 1.67 -17.65
C TYR A 190 30.13 2.93 -17.09
N THR A 191 31.25 3.36 -17.68
CA THR A 191 32.06 4.48 -17.18
C THR A 191 32.19 5.57 -18.24
N VAL A 192 32.01 6.82 -17.83
CA VAL A 192 32.17 8.02 -18.67
C VAL A 192 33.00 9.04 -17.91
N GLU A 193 33.94 9.67 -18.61
CA GLU A 193 34.74 10.78 -18.07
C GLU A 193 34.36 12.08 -18.77
N GLY A 194 34.44 13.18 -18.05
CA GLY A 194 34.14 14.49 -18.60
C GLY A 194 34.58 15.65 -17.72
N ARG A 195 34.18 16.85 -18.12
CA ARG A 195 34.39 18.10 -17.39
C ARG A 195 33.26 19.06 -17.69
N GLY A 196 32.85 19.83 -16.69
CA GLY A 196 31.76 20.78 -16.85
C GLY A 196 30.40 20.10 -16.84
N LYS A 197 29.40 20.84 -17.32
CA LYS A 197 28.03 20.35 -17.45
C LYS A 197 27.90 19.48 -18.70
N ASP A 198 27.40 18.26 -18.56
CA ASP A 198 27.21 17.33 -19.68
C ASP A 198 25.97 16.44 -19.51
N VAL A 199 25.41 15.96 -20.62
CA VAL A 199 24.27 15.04 -20.66
C VAL A 199 24.74 13.67 -21.13
N ILE A 200 24.75 12.72 -20.20
CA ILE A 200 25.11 11.34 -20.47
C ILE A 200 23.89 10.55 -20.91
N ASN A 201 23.98 9.97 -22.10
CA ASN A 201 23.02 9.00 -22.58
C ASN A 201 23.61 7.61 -22.33
N ALA A 202 23.04 6.88 -21.37
CA ALA A 202 23.50 5.55 -21.03
C ALA A 202 23.22 4.57 -22.19
N PRO A 203 24.03 3.52 -22.36
CA PRO A 203 23.88 2.61 -23.48
C PRO A 203 22.61 1.76 -23.35
N ALA A 204 22.04 1.39 -24.51
CA ALA A 204 20.79 0.62 -24.56
C ALA A 204 20.90 -0.82 -24.05
N TRP A 205 22.12 -1.34 -23.83
CA TRP A 205 22.32 -2.68 -23.27
C TRP A 205 22.16 -2.72 -21.76
N LEU A 206 22.08 -1.57 -21.07
CA LEU A 206 21.80 -1.56 -19.64
C LEU A 206 20.43 -2.18 -19.39
N PRO A 207 20.34 -3.16 -18.48
CA PRO A 207 19.08 -3.79 -18.17
C PRO A 207 18.14 -2.78 -17.50
N PRO A 208 16.82 -2.84 -17.77
CA PRO A 208 15.83 -2.09 -17.02
C PRO A 208 15.90 -2.35 -15.51
N GLY A 209 15.48 -1.35 -14.71
CA GLY A 209 15.42 -1.43 -13.27
C GLY A 209 16.49 -0.61 -12.55
N LEU A 210 16.65 -0.83 -11.24
CA LEU A 210 17.52 -0.01 -10.41
C LEU A 210 19.01 -0.23 -10.71
N VAL A 211 19.74 0.87 -10.73
CA VAL A 211 21.20 0.92 -10.87
C VAL A 211 21.80 1.90 -9.87
N VAL A 212 23.06 1.69 -9.50
CA VAL A 212 23.81 2.64 -8.69
C VAL A 212 24.55 3.59 -9.63
N VAL A 213 24.39 4.89 -9.42
CA VAL A 213 25.15 5.93 -10.10
C VAL A 213 26.19 6.46 -9.14
N GLU A 214 27.46 6.32 -9.51
CA GLU A 214 28.62 6.84 -8.78
C GLU A 214 29.22 8.01 -9.56
N LEU A 215 29.34 9.17 -8.91
CA LEU A 215 30.13 10.30 -9.42
C LEU A 215 31.37 10.45 -8.56
N GLN A 216 32.52 10.48 -9.22
CA GLN A 216 33.79 10.85 -8.63
C GLN A 216 34.30 12.13 -9.29
N SER A 217 34.65 13.13 -8.48
CA SER A 217 35.21 14.40 -8.99
C SER A 217 36.59 14.69 -8.39
N ASP A 218 37.37 15.52 -9.09
CA ASP A 218 38.65 16.01 -8.58
C ASP A 218 38.54 16.70 -7.21
N ASP A 219 39.60 16.61 -6.40
CA ASP A 219 39.64 17.06 -4.99
C ASP A 219 39.68 18.59 -4.78
N SER A 220 39.32 19.37 -5.80
CA SER A 220 39.14 20.83 -5.67
C SER A 220 37.74 21.11 -5.12
N LYS A 221 37.56 22.24 -4.40
CA LYS A 221 36.23 22.63 -3.93
C LYS A 221 35.36 23.00 -5.13
N GLY A 222 34.14 22.47 -5.20
CA GLY A 222 33.19 22.76 -6.26
C GLY A 222 31.82 22.19 -5.97
N TYR A 223 30.84 22.61 -6.77
CA TYR A 223 29.50 22.03 -6.80
C TYR A 223 29.49 20.81 -7.72
N ALA A 224 28.88 19.72 -7.27
CA ALA A 224 28.62 18.53 -8.07
C ALA A 224 27.17 18.10 -7.91
N ALA A 225 26.49 17.87 -9.02
CA ALA A 225 25.17 17.25 -9.00
C ALA A 225 25.00 16.26 -10.15
N VAL A 226 24.20 15.23 -9.89
CA VAL A 226 23.71 14.33 -10.94
C VAL A 226 22.18 14.31 -10.85
N ARG A 227 21.54 14.48 -12.00
CA ARG A 227 20.08 14.44 -12.12
C ARG A 227 19.69 13.41 -13.17
N SER A 228 18.65 12.62 -12.91
CA SER A 228 18.01 11.84 -13.97
C SER A 228 17.12 12.75 -14.81
N LEU A 229 17.13 12.53 -16.12
CA LEU A 229 16.28 13.22 -17.09
C LEU A 229 15.17 12.29 -17.55
N ASP A 230 13.93 12.73 -17.46
CA ASP A 230 12.79 12.04 -18.07
C ASP A 230 12.71 12.30 -19.60
N ARG A 231 11.68 11.75 -20.25
CA ARG A 231 11.43 11.95 -21.69
C ARG A 231 11.19 13.42 -22.07
N SER A 232 10.70 14.22 -21.13
CA SER A 232 10.46 15.67 -21.28
C SER A 232 11.68 16.52 -20.91
N ASN A 233 12.83 15.90 -20.62
CA ASN A 233 14.02 16.55 -20.04
C ASN A 233 13.75 17.25 -18.69
N LYS A 234 12.67 16.90 -17.98
CA LYS A 234 12.51 17.34 -16.60
C LYS A 234 13.46 16.54 -15.71
N THR A 235 14.04 17.23 -14.75
CA THR A 235 15.07 16.66 -13.88
C THR A 235 14.48 16.18 -12.57
N SER A 236 14.79 14.97 -12.14
CA SER A 236 14.76 14.61 -10.72
C SER A 236 16.19 14.60 -10.19
N SER A 237 16.45 15.34 -9.11
CA SER A 237 17.78 15.34 -8.49
C SER A 237 18.05 13.95 -7.90
N LEU A 238 19.21 13.35 -8.22
CA LEU A 238 19.68 12.13 -7.56
C LEU A 238 20.49 12.50 -6.32
N PHE A 239 21.40 13.47 -6.49
CA PHE A 239 22.11 14.13 -5.41
C PHE A 239 22.69 15.46 -5.87
N SER A 240 22.95 16.33 -4.92
CA SER A 240 23.72 17.56 -5.09
C SER A 240 24.62 17.76 -3.88
N SER A 241 25.91 18.03 -4.10
CA SER A 241 26.86 18.35 -3.05
C SER A 241 27.52 19.70 -3.34
N SER A 242 27.56 20.57 -2.33
CA SER A 242 28.00 21.95 -2.48
C SER A 242 29.41 22.25 -1.92
N SER A 243 30.14 21.29 -1.34
CA SER A 243 31.35 21.67 -0.57
C SER A 243 32.39 20.61 -0.22
N THR A 244 32.34 19.38 -0.76
CA THR A 244 33.18 18.30 -0.23
C THR A 244 34.55 18.20 -0.91
N ARG A 245 35.61 18.11 -0.09
CA ARG A 245 36.91 17.54 -0.49
C ARG A 245 36.72 16.02 -0.57
N LYS A 246 37.15 15.41 -1.68
CA LYS A 246 36.91 14.03 -2.12
C LYS A 246 35.42 13.67 -2.18
N SER A 247 34.80 13.91 -3.32
CA SER A 247 33.41 13.59 -3.60
C SER A 247 33.32 12.29 -4.38
N ARG A 248 33.30 11.15 -3.69
CA ARG A 248 32.64 9.95 -4.23
C ARG A 248 31.20 10.01 -3.74
N HIS A 249 30.25 10.19 -4.64
CA HIS A 249 28.83 10.21 -4.33
C HIS A 249 28.16 9.05 -5.02
N ARG A 250 27.40 8.23 -4.27
CA ARG A 250 26.57 7.17 -4.82
C ARG A 250 25.11 7.51 -4.60
N ALA A 251 24.28 7.24 -5.60
CA ALA A 251 22.83 7.29 -5.50
C ALA A 251 22.20 6.19 -6.34
N VAL A 252 20.92 5.94 -6.11
CA VAL A 252 20.15 4.95 -6.86
C VAL A 252 19.28 5.68 -7.89
N THR A 253 19.22 5.15 -9.11
CA THR A 253 18.27 5.58 -10.13
C THR A 253 17.74 4.37 -10.89
N GLU A 254 16.80 4.60 -11.80
CA GLU A 254 16.14 3.53 -12.55
C GLU A 254 16.44 3.67 -14.04
N VAL A 255 16.84 2.57 -14.67
CA VAL A 255 16.90 2.44 -16.11
C VAL A 255 15.47 2.15 -16.58
N PRO A 256 14.86 3.04 -17.39
CA PRO A 256 13.48 2.86 -17.82
C PRO A 256 13.33 1.61 -18.69
N VAL A 257 12.27 0.84 -18.48
CA VAL A 257 11.90 -0.32 -19.31
C VAL A 257 11.86 0.04 -20.79
N HIS A 258 11.35 1.23 -21.08
CA HIS A 258 11.21 1.75 -22.44
C HIS A 258 12.02 3.04 -22.60
N GLY A 259 13.29 2.90 -22.94
CA GLY A 259 14.15 4.02 -23.28
C GLY A 259 15.60 3.80 -22.88
N ARG A 260 16.33 4.91 -22.73
CA ARG A 260 17.68 4.92 -22.19
C ARG A 260 17.70 5.78 -20.95
N LEU A 261 18.48 5.36 -19.96
CA LEU A 261 18.78 6.22 -18.82
C LEU A 261 19.56 7.45 -19.32
N ARG A 262 19.06 8.64 -19.00
CA ARG A 262 19.69 9.92 -19.33
C ARG A 262 20.02 10.65 -18.04
N LEU A 263 21.27 11.07 -17.90
CA LEU A 263 21.78 11.73 -16.71
C LEU A 263 22.36 13.10 -17.09
N LEU A 264 21.99 14.13 -16.35
CA LEU A 264 22.65 15.42 -16.39
C LEU A 264 23.69 15.47 -15.27
N VAL A 265 24.95 15.66 -15.64
CA VAL A 265 26.05 15.91 -14.70
C VAL A 265 26.33 17.41 -14.68
N GLU A 266 26.36 18.00 -13.49
CA GLU A 266 26.69 19.41 -13.27
C GLU A 266 27.90 19.49 -12.33
N ASP A 267 29.11 19.46 -12.87
CA ASP A 267 30.35 19.66 -12.12
C ASP A 267 31.41 20.35 -12.99
N GLU A 268 31.88 21.53 -12.60
CA GLU A 268 32.88 22.29 -13.36
C GLU A 268 34.28 21.63 -13.39
N ARG A 269 34.52 20.67 -12.50
CA ARG A 269 35.79 19.94 -12.36
C ARG A 269 35.86 18.78 -13.36
N ALA A 270 37.00 18.11 -13.45
CA ALA A 270 37.03 16.81 -14.11
C ALA A 270 36.30 15.79 -13.23
N TRP A 271 35.54 14.92 -13.88
CA TRP A 271 34.72 13.93 -13.21
C TRP A 271 34.71 12.60 -13.98
N THR A 272 34.47 11.54 -13.23
CA THR A 272 34.20 10.19 -13.72
C THR A 272 32.83 9.77 -13.19
N LEU A 273 31.90 9.48 -14.10
CA LEU A 273 30.59 8.95 -13.81
C LEU A 273 30.57 7.45 -14.11
N ARG A 274 30.05 6.64 -13.18
CA ARG A 274 29.90 5.21 -13.34
C ARG A 274 28.46 4.79 -13.07
N ILE A 275 27.91 3.94 -13.93
CA ILE A 275 26.64 3.24 -13.72
C ILE A 275 27.00 1.79 -13.39
N LEU A 276 26.61 1.36 -12.19
CA LEU A 276 26.98 0.09 -11.59
C LEU A 276 25.74 -0.78 -11.35
N PRO A 277 25.85 -2.11 -11.41
CA PRO A 277 24.78 -3.00 -10.95
C PRO A 277 24.55 -2.80 -9.45
N LEU A 278 23.34 -3.12 -8.97
CA LEU A 278 23.00 -3.02 -7.55
C LEU A 278 23.95 -3.83 -6.65
N SER A 279 24.45 -4.96 -7.14
CA SER A 279 25.42 -5.80 -6.41
C SER A 279 26.77 -5.11 -6.14
N ALA A 280 27.03 -3.95 -6.74
CA ALA A 280 28.22 -3.14 -6.45
C ALA A 280 28.03 -2.18 -5.26
N ALA A 281 26.80 -2.04 -4.73
CA ALA A 281 26.58 -1.35 -3.47
C ALA A 281 27.22 -2.13 -2.31
N GLU A 282 27.75 -1.39 -1.35
CA GLU A 282 28.49 -1.98 -0.23
C GLU A 282 27.51 -2.65 0.73
N ARG A 283 27.88 -3.81 1.29
CA ARG A 283 27.03 -4.48 2.28
C ARG A 283 27.13 -3.76 3.62
N LEU A 284 26.00 -3.58 4.30
CA LEU A 284 25.92 -2.99 5.63
C LEU A 284 25.68 -4.09 6.66
N ASP A 285 26.76 -4.65 7.20
CA ASP A 285 26.75 -5.75 8.18
C ASP A 285 27.39 -5.36 9.53
N GLY A 286 27.71 -4.08 9.72
CA GLY A 286 28.33 -3.58 10.93
C GLY A 286 28.38 -2.05 11.00
N THR A 287 29.55 -1.50 11.34
CA THR A 287 29.77 -0.05 11.36
C THR A 287 30.47 0.42 10.09
N VAL A 288 29.86 1.37 9.39
CA VAL A 288 30.40 2.02 8.20
C VAL A 288 30.47 3.53 8.43
N LYS A 289 31.55 4.16 7.94
CA LYS A 289 31.75 5.62 8.00
C LYS A 289 31.83 6.18 6.61
N GLY A 290 31.22 7.32 6.40
CA GLY A 290 31.27 8.00 5.11
C GLY A 290 31.03 9.49 5.23
N ARG A 291 30.91 10.11 4.06
CA ARG A 291 30.58 11.51 3.89
C ARG A 291 29.87 11.67 2.55
N GLY A 292 28.89 12.56 2.49
CA GLY A 292 28.12 12.72 1.26
C GLY A 292 27.13 11.56 1.10
N ASN A 293 26.58 11.48 -0.11
CA ASN A 293 25.54 10.51 -0.40
C ASN A 293 26.12 9.15 -0.70
N ASP A 294 25.48 8.11 -0.17
CA ASP A 294 25.95 6.74 -0.34
C ASP A 294 24.79 5.72 -0.36
N VAL A 295 25.10 4.50 -0.83
CA VAL A 295 24.15 3.42 -1.07
C VAL A 295 24.70 2.12 -0.51
N PHE A 296 23.87 1.42 0.27
CA PHE A 296 24.19 0.17 0.93
C PHE A 296 23.17 -0.93 0.65
N LEU A 297 23.63 -2.17 0.63
CA LEU A 297 22.79 -3.37 0.67
C LEU A 297 22.75 -3.90 2.09
N TYR A 298 21.55 -3.99 2.64
CA TYR A 298 21.27 -4.70 3.87
C TYR A 298 20.64 -6.04 3.53
N ASP A 299 21.14 -7.13 4.10
CA ASP A 299 20.67 -8.49 3.83
C ASP A 299 20.91 -9.33 5.07
N ALA A 300 20.17 -9.05 6.14
CA ALA A 300 20.34 -9.62 7.47
C ALA A 300 19.00 -9.67 8.22
N PRO A 301 18.93 -10.34 9.39
CA PRO A 301 17.73 -10.39 10.24
C PRO A 301 17.30 -9.01 10.75
N LEU A 302 16.27 -8.97 11.60
CA LEU A 302 15.88 -7.73 12.27
C LEU A 302 17.08 -7.10 13.02
N ALA A 303 17.30 -5.80 12.85
CA ALA A 303 18.39 -5.08 13.51
C ALA A 303 17.99 -3.66 13.89
N ASP A 304 18.79 -3.01 14.73
CA ASP A 304 18.72 -1.57 14.96
C ASP A 304 19.82 -0.87 14.13
N LEU A 305 19.44 0.12 13.35
CA LEU A 305 20.35 1.04 12.66
C LEU A 305 20.51 2.32 13.47
N THR A 306 21.70 2.52 14.03
CA THR A 306 22.11 3.79 14.59
C THR A 306 22.82 4.62 13.52
N CYS A 307 22.32 5.81 13.24
CA CYS A 307 22.99 6.81 12.40
C CYS A 307 23.52 7.93 13.28
N ARG A 308 24.80 8.26 13.14
CA ARG A 308 25.44 9.45 13.70
C ARG A 308 25.89 10.36 12.58
N SER A 309 25.55 11.65 12.59
CA SER A 309 25.96 12.61 11.57
C SER A 309 26.30 13.98 12.15
N ASP A 310 27.22 14.71 11.50
CA ASP A 310 27.59 16.07 11.88
C ASP A 310 26.57 17.15 11.42
N GLY A 311 25.42 16.73 10.92
CA GLY A 311 24.35 17.58 10.42
C GLY A 311 23.15 16.79 9.94
N HIS A 312 22.18 17.49 9.36
CA HIS A 312 20.95 16.89 8.86
C HIS A 312 21.23 15.77 7.86
N HIS A 313 20.54 14.64 8.02
CA HIS A 313 20.64 13.50 7.11
C HIS A 313 19.25 12.95 6.79
N TRP A 314 19.14 12.34 5.61
CA TRP A 314 18.01 11.50 5.23
C TRP A 314 18.50 10.09 4.93
N ILE A 315 17.85 9.10 5.48
CA ILE A 315 18.06 7.69 5.10
C ILE A 315 16.77 7.19 4.48
N ARG A 316 16.85 6.59 3.28
CA ARG A 316 15.70 5.93 2.63
C ARG A 316 15.95 4.44 2.56
N LEU A 317 14.97 3.65 2.97
CA LEU A 317 15.00 2.19 2.91
C LEU A 317 14.07 1.72 1.79
N HIS A 318 14.61 1.06 0.78
CA HIS A 318 13.86 0.50 -0.34
C HIS A 318 13.72 -1.01 -0.13
N ARG A 319 12.49 -1.50 0.06
CA ARG A 319 12.19 -2.94 0.20
C ARG A 319 12.07 -3.65 -1.15
N ASN A 320 11.56 -2.94 -2.15
CA ASN A 320 11.36 -3.47 -3.50
C ASN A 320 12.19 -2.67 -4.52
N ALA A 321 12.34 -3.23 -5.72
CA ALA A 321 13.00 -2.53 -6.84
C ALA A 321 12.27 -1.26 -7.30
N ASN A 322 11.09 -0.95 -6.74
CA ASN A 322 10.37 0.27 -7.03
C ASN A 322 10.84 1.44 -6.15
N ARG A 323 11.32 2.51 -6.77
CA ARG A 323 11.81 3.72 -6.09
C ARG A 323 10.73 4.43 -5.27
N LYS A 324 9.44 4.18 -5.52
CA LYS A 324 8.32 4.88 -4.86
C LYS A 324 7.95 4.35 -3.48
N ASN A 325 8.29 3.10 -3.16
CA ASN A 325 7.99 2.49 -1.86
C ASN A 325 9.25 2.49 -1.00
N TYR A 326 9.50 3.61 -0.33
CA TYR A 326 10.57 3.71 0.65
C TYR A 326 10.12 4.27 1.99
N ASP A 327 10.78 3.74 3.00
CA ASP A 327 10.70 4.21 4.37
C ASP A 327 11.74 5.32 4.54
N SER A 328 11.31 6.56 4.80
CA SER A 328 12.23 7.70 5.02
C SER A 328 12.55 7.88 6.50
N LEU A 329 13.82 8.08 6.86
CA LEU A 329 14.31 8.40 8.20
C LEU A 329 15.05 9.74 8.10
N SER A 330 14.94 10.61 9.10
CA SER A 330 15.60 11.92 9.08
C SER A 330 15.97 12.39 10.48
N GLY A 331 17.20 12.88 10.66
CA GLY A 331 17.69 13.34 11.96
C GLY A 331 18.89 14.30 11.83
N ASP A 332 19.28 14.91 12.95
CA ASP A 332 20.33 15.97 13.01
C ASP A 332 21.60 15.58 13.78
N SER A 333 21.63 14.44 14.48
CA SER A 333 22.79 14.03 15.30
C SER A 333 22.94 12.52 15.45
N GLU A 334 22.23 11.90 16.39
CA GLU A 334 22.25 10.46 16.65
C GLU A 334 20.82 9.94 16.76
N GLU A 335 20.48 8.95 15.93
CA GLU A 335 19.16 8.33 15.91
C GLU A 335 19.28 6.83 15.69
N THR A 336 18.47 6.05 16.42
CA THR A 336 18.39 4.61 16.26
C THR A 336 17.00 4.24 15.74
N ASN A 337 16.97 3.52 14.61
CA ASN A 337 15.76 3.09 13.94
C ASN A 337 15.81 1.59 13.66
N PRO A 338 14.68 0.86 13.80
CA PRO A 338 14.66 -0.56 13.45
C PRO A 338 14.81 -0.74 11.93
N LEU A 339 15.67 -1.67 11.54
CA LEU A 339 15.73 -2.28 10.21
C LEU A 339 14.93 -3.58 10.24
N PRO A 340 13.93 -3.74 9.36
CA PRO A 340 13.21 -5.00 9.22
C PRO A 340 14.16 -6.13 8.82
N ASP A 341 13.70 -7.36 9.01
CA ASP A 341 14.35 -8.51 8.44
C ASP A 341 14.30 -8.52 6.91
N GLY A 342 15.24 -9.24 6.32
CA GLY A 342 15.33 -9.42 4.88
C GLY A 342 16.18 -8.36 4.20
N ARG A 343 16.00 -8.26 2.90
CA ARG A 343 16.91 -7.53 2.03
C ARG A 343 16.40 -6.13 1.73
N LEU A 344 17.23 -5.12 1.96
CA LEU A 344 16.91 -3.71 1.74
C LEU A 344 18.03 -3.03 0.98
N LEU A 345 17.66 -2.05 0.15
CA LEU A 345 18.60 -1.08 -0.38
C LEU A 345 18.46 0.22 0.43
N LEU A 346 19.54 0.65 1.06
CA LEU A 346 19.59 1.82 1.92
C LEU A 346 20.33 2.94 1.21
N THR A 347 19.72 4.11 1.11
CA THR A 347 20.41 5.33 0.62
C THR A 347 20.53 6.33 1.74
N ILE A 348 21.71 6.91 1.94
CA ILE A 348 21.92 8.04 2.84
C ILE A 348 22.20 9.30 2.03
N ASP A 349 21.52 10.39 2.38
CA ASP A 349 21.72 11.74 1.85
C ASP A 349 22.17 12.63 3.00
N CYS A 350 23.46 12.98 3.02
CA CYS A 350 24.05 13.78 4.08
C CYS A 350 25.30 14.49 3.55
N GLU A 351 25.31 15.82 3.53
CA GLU A 351 26.46 16.58 3.02
C GLU A 351 27.72 16.43 3.89
N LYS A 352 27.56 16.04 5.15
CA LYS A 352 28.64 15.97 6.15
C LYS A 352 29.09 14.54 6.41
N ALA A 353 30.01 14.37 7.36
CA ALA A 353 30.46 13.05 7.78
C ALA A 353 29.34 12.36 8.57
N TRP A 354 29.26 11.04 8.41
CA TRP A 354 28.31 10.19 9.11
C TRP A 354 28.92 8.82 9.44
N GLU A 355 28.34 8.15 10.43
CA GLU A 355 28.62 6.78 10.87
C GLU A 355 27.28 6.04 10.95
N LEU A 356 27.15 4.95 10.20
CA LEU A 356 26.04 4.01 10.30
C LEU A 356 26.51 2.80 11.09
N LYS A 357 25.73 2.35 12.06
CA LYS A 357 25.99 1.14 12.83
C LYS A 357 24.73 0.28 12.86
N VAL A 358 24.84 -0.92 12.30
CA VAL A 358 23.83 -1.96 12.46
C VAL A 358 24.15 -2.79 13.69
N THR A 359 23.16 -2.99 14.56
CA THR A 359 23.22 -3.87 15.72
C THR A 359 22.09 -4.89 15.57
N PRO A 360 22.37 -6.17 15.26
CA PRO A 360 21.33 -7.19 15.22
C PRO A 360 20.51 -7.18 16.50
N VAL A 361 19.19 -7.25 16.35
CA VAL A 361 18.33 -7.52 17.49
C VAL A 361 18.50 -9.02 17.73
N GLU A 362 19.42 -9.38 18.63
CA GLU A 362 19.48 -10.77 19.11
C GLU A 362 18.07 -11.17 19.51
N ASP A 363 17.61 -12.33 19.01
CA ASP A 363 16.34 -12.93 19.41
C ASP A 363 16.19 -12.69 20.90
N ALA A 364 15.12 -12.00 21.29
CA ALA A 364 14.88 -11.57 22.66
C ALA A 364 14.59 -12.79 23.56
N GLY A 365 15.55 -13.70 23.71
CA GLY A 365 15.67 -14.55 24.85
C GLY A 365 15.88 -13.64 26.05
N GLU A 366 14.81 -13.47 26.83
CA GLU A 366 14.80 -12.95 28.20
C GLU A 366 15.91 -11.94 28.51
N ARG A 367 15.80 -10.72 27.97
CA ARG A 367 16.42 -9.58 28.65
C ARG A 367 15.66 -9.34 29.95
N THR A 368 16.11 -9.98 31.03
CA THR A 368 15.74 -9.56 32.38
C THR A 368 16.22 -8.12 32.60
N ALA A 369 15.28 -7.24 32.88
CA ALA A 369 15.45 -5.80 33.04
C ALA A 369 16.26 -5.44 34.30
N ASP A 370 17.58 -5.63 34.30
CA ASP A 370 18.40 -5.32 35.48
C ASP A 370 19.66 -4.48 35.21
N ASP A 371 19.84 -3.87 34.03
CA ASP A 371 21.05 -3.05 33.78
C ASP A 371 20.80 -1.69 33.09
N SER A 372 19.83 -0.93 33.60
CA SER A 372 19.77 0.52 33.34
C SER A 372 19.51 1.27 34.65
N GLY A 373 20.59 1.72 35.28
CA GLY A 373 20.54 2.60 36.44
C GLY A 373 19.92 3.95 36.10
N GLY A 374 18.63 4.13 36.40
CA GLY A 374 17.96 5.43 36.30
C GLY A 374 16.44 5.38 36.53
N LYS A 375 16.02 5.69 37.77
CA LYS A 375 14.63 5.91 38.24
C LYS A 375 13.74 4.64 38.26
N PRO A 376 12.99 4.37 39.35
CA PRO A 376 12.26 3.10 39.48
C PRO A 376 11.08 3.04 38.49
N GLU A 377 11.16 2.11 37.53
CA GLU A 377 10.00 1.61 36.80
C GLU A 377 9.09 0.82 37.75
N PRO A 378 7.75 0.93 37.64
CA PRO A 378 6.84 0.13 38.43
C PRO A 378 6.84 -1.32 37.94
N ARG A 379 6.95 -2.26 38.88
CA ARG A 379 6.96 -3.71 38.64
C ARG A 379 5.68 -4.18 37.91
N LEU A 380 5.89 -4.81 36.76
CA LEU A 380 4.90 -5.65 36.07
C LEU A 380 4.38 -6.75 37.01
N ARG A 381 3.06 -6.80 37.23
CA ARG A 381 2.37 -8.00 37.72
C ARG A 381 1.42 -8.44 36.62
N ALA A 382 1.83 -9.44 35.83
CA ALA A 382 0.87 -10.27 35.11
C ALA A 382 0.06 -11.03 36.16
N LYS A 383 -1.22 -10.68 36.30
CA LYS A 383 -2.16 -11.41 37.14
C LYS A 383 -3.02 -12.26 36.21
N GLY A 384 -2.57 -13.49 35.97
CA GLY A 384 -3.43 -14.52 35.39
C GLY A 384 -4.57 -14.86 36.36
N GLU A 385 -5.66 -15.37 35.79
CA GLU A 385 -6.90 -15.80 36.46
C GLU A 385 -7.97 -14.71 36.66
N GLY A 386 -8.44 -14.17 35.54
CA GLY A 386 -9.86 -13.80 35.37
C GLY A 386 -10.40 -14.63 34.22
N GLU A 387 -11.40 -15.46 34.48
CA GLU A 387 -12.06 -16.35 33.52
C GLU A 387 -12.58 -15.52 32.33
N ALA A 388 -11.93 -15.65 31.17
CA ALA A 388 -12.44 -15.11 29.92
C ALA A 388 -13.75 -15.84 29.57
N PRO A 389 -14.77 -15.16 29.04
CA PRO A 389 -15.99 -15.83 28.59
C PRO A 389 -15.62 -16.88 27.54
N GLU A 390 -16.09 -18.12 27.70
CA GLU A 390 -15.80 -19.22 26.79
C GLU A 390 -16.15 -18.83 25.34
N PRO A 391 -15.24 -19.04 24.37
CA PRO A 391 -15.55 -18.84 22.96
C PRO A 391 -16.55 -19.91 22.49
N LEU A 392 -17.81 -19.51 22.36
CA LEU A 392 -18.82 -20.28 21.63
C LEU A 392 -18.51 -20.21 20.13
N TYR A 393 -17.65 -21.11 19.61
CA TYR A 393 -17.88 -21.86 18.36
C TYR A 393 -16.64 -22.71 17.97
N ALA A 394 -16.90 -23.98 17.65
CA ALA A 394 -16.08 -24.82 16.78
C ALA A 394 -16.96 -25.21 15.58
N GLY A 395 -16.76 -24.57 14.44
CA GLY A 395 -17.48 -24.83 13.20
C GLY A 395 -16.69 -24.26 12.01
N SER A 396 -16.34 -25.14 11.07
CA SER A 396 -15.35 -24.94 10.01
C SER A 396 -15.85 -24.03 8.87
N GLY A 397 -15.00 -23.08 8.46
CA GLY A 397 -15.08 -22.43 7.13
C GLY A 397 -15.01 -20.90 7.11
N ASP A 398 -14.92 -20.23 8.26
CA ASP A 398 -15.43 -18.86 8.37
C ASP A 398 -14.60 -17.97 9.33
N THR A 399 -13.29 -18.18 9.37
CA THR A 399 -12.38 -17.53 10.33
C THR A 399 -11.70 -16.32 9.69
N TRP A 400 -11.96 -15.12 10.24
CA TRP A 400 -11.09 -13.98 9.97
C TRP A 400 -9.64 -14.36 10.31
N PRO A 401 -8.65 -14.08 9.44
CA PRO A 401 -7.26 -14.47 9.69
C PRO A 401 -6.67 -13.83 10.95
N PHE A 402 -7.30 -12.77 11.47
CA PHE A 402 -6.89 -12.03 12.68
C PHE A 402 -7.72 -12.39 13.92
N ALA A 403 -8.51 -13.46 13.85
CA ALA A 403 -9.49 -13.81 14.87
C ALA A 403 -8.90 -14.29 16.21
N HIS A 404 -7.61 -14.67 16.24
CA HIS A 404 -7.05 -15.42 17.36
C HIS A 404 -5.65 -14.91 17.74
N PHE A 405 -5.60 -14.15 18.84
CA PHE A 405 -4.38 -13.92 19.62
C PHE A 405 -4.74 -13.71 21.10
N GLU A 406 -3.77 -13.90 21.98
CA GLU A 406 -3.96 -13.69 23.41
C GLU A 406 -4.16 -12.21 23.71
N THR A 407 -5.22 -11.89 24.46
CA THR A 407 -5.49 -10.51 24.87
C THR A 407 -4.31 -9.94 25.64
N PHE A 408 -3.72 -8.86 25.13
CA PHE A 408 -2.73 -8.11 25.87
C PHE A 408 -3.42 -7.09 26.76
N THR A 409 -3.05 -7.00 28.04
CA THR A 409 -3.55 -5.99 28.96
C THR A 409 -2.40 -5.32 29.68
N THR A 410 -2.44 -3.99 29.73
CA THR A 410 -1.51 -3.19 30.55
C THR A 410 -2.28 -2.14 31.34
N GLU A 411 -1.73 -1.76 32.49
CA GLU A 411 -2.24 -0.69 33.33
C GLU A 411 -1.18 0.39 33.47
N GLY A 412 -1.61 1.62 33.68
CA GLY A 412 -0.71 2.74 33.83
C GLY A 412 -1.36 3.94 34.49
N LYS A 413 -0.60 5.02 34.64
CA LYS A 413 -1.04 6.29 35.22
C LYS A 413 -0.42 7.46 34.48
N GLY A 414 -1.25 8.46 34.16
CA GLY A 414 -0.80 9.68 33.51
C GLY A 414 -0.28 9.40 32.10
N GLU A 415 0.70 10.18 31.66
CA GLU A 415 1.25 10.04 30.32
C GLU A 415 2.30 8.93 30.25
N GLN A 416 2.05 7.91 29.42
CA GLN A 416 3.04 6.85 29.19
C GLN A 416 2.97 6.32 27.75
N VAL A 417 4.09 5.76 27.30
CA VAL A 417 4.18 4.98 26.06
C VAL A 417 4.07 3.51 26.40
N VAL A 418 3.09 2.83 25.82
CA VAL A 418 2.88 1.39 25.91
C VAL A 418 3.36 0.75 24.62
N SER A 419 4.12 -0.34 24.72
CA SER A 419 4.41 -1.19 23.56
C SER A 419 3.71 -2.52 23.75
N ALA A 420 2.90 -2.92 22.78
CA ALA A 420 2.38 -4.28 22.71
C ALA A 420 3.54 -5.28 22.54
N PRO A 421 3.41 -6.50 23.07
CA PRO A 421 4.34 -7.57 22.78
C PRO A 421 4.34 -7.86 21.27
N GLY A 422 5.45 -8.40 20.76
CA GLY A 422 5.48 -8.92 19.39
C GLY A 422 4.51 -10.10 19.22
N GLY A 423 4.14 -10.42 17.98
CA GLY A 423 3.24 -11.53 17.66
C GLY A 423 1.76 -11.16 17.58
N LEU A 424 1.41 -9.86 17.51
CA LEU A 424 0.10 -9.44 17.03
C LEU A 424 -0.08 -9.87 15.57
N PRO A 425 -1.29 -10.26 15.15
CA PRO A 425 -1.54 -10.62 13.76
C PRO A 425 -1.38 -9.42 12.83
N ASN A 426 -1.06 -9.70 11.57
CA ASN A 426 -0.93 -8.72 10.50
C ASN A 426 -2.29 -8.19 10.06
N GLY A 427 -2.93 -7.34 10.86
CA GLY A 427 -4.26 -6.83 10.56
C GLY A 427 -4.82 -5.92 11.65
N PRO A 428 -6.09 -5.51 11.52
CA PRO A 428 -6.74 -4.69 12.51
C PRO A 428 -6.80 -5.41 13.87
N VAL A 429 -6.53 -4.66 14.94
CA VAL A 429 -6.74 -5.10 16.31
C VAL A 429 -7.68 -4.14 17.01
N LEU A 430 -8.48 -4.65 17.94
CA LEU A 430 -9.29 -3.79 18.79
C LEU A 430 -8.45 -3.31 19.96
N VAL A 431 -8.50 -2.03 20.24
CA VAL A 431 -7.90 -1.47 21.44
C VAL A 431 -9.04 -0.99 22.34
N GLN A 432 -9.13 -1.60 23.52
CA GLN A 432 -10.04 -1.21 24.58
C GLN A 432 -9.28 -0.33 25.58
N PHE A 433 -9.76 0.88 25.82
CA PHE A 433 -9.19 1.78 26.81
C PHE A 433 -10.19 2.05 27.93
N GLU A 434 -9.75 1.88 29.18
CA GLU A 434 -10.52 2.19 30.36
C GLU A 434 -9.78 3.17 31.27
N ALA A 435 -10.46 4.20 31.77
CA ALA A 435 -9.89 5.15 32.72
C ALA A 435 -10.86 5.43 33.86
N ALA A 436 -10.33 5.57 35.08
CA ALA A 436 -11.15 5.91 36.24
C ALA A 436 -11.54 7.40 36.24
N GLY A 437 -12.78 7.73 36.60
CA GLY A 437 -13.26 9.11 36.77
C GLY A 437 -14.37 9.52 35.82
N LYS A 438 -14.94 10.73 35.99
CA LYS A 438 -16.14 11.17 35.25
C LYS A 438 -15.87 12.03 34.01
N ARG A 439 -14.66 12.56 33.84
CA ARG A 439 -14.23 13.39 32.69
C ARG A 439 -12.71 13.42 32.58
N SER A 440 -12.14 12.97 31.47
CA SER A 440 -10.74 13.19 31.11
C SER A 440 -10.62 13.36 29.61
N TYR A 441 -9.74 14.24 29.15
CA TYR A 441 -9.35 14.25 27.75
C TYR A 441 -8.24 13.22 27.62
N THR A 442 -8.55 12.08 27.01
CA THR A 442 -7.55 11.07 26.73
C THR A 442 -7.32 11.01 25.23
N SER A 443 -6.06 11.17 24.86
CA SER A 443 -5.61 10.89 23.51
C SER A 443 -4.75 9.63 23.51
N ILE A 444 -5.03 8.76 22.56
CA ILE A 444 -4.23 7.58 22.26
C ILE A 444 -3.72 7.77 20.85
N TYR A 445 -2.41 7.88 20.75
CA TYR A 445 -1.73 8.04 19.48
C TYR A 445 -1.13 6.71 19.09
N SER A 446 -1.33 6.27 17.84
CA SER A 446 -0.37 5.36 17.24
C SER A 446 0.92 6.15 17.12
N LEU A 447 1.94 5.67 17.81
CA LEU A 447 3.26 6.20 17.61
C LEU A 447 3.82 5.57 16.36
N ASN A 448 4.22 6.43 15.44
CA ASN A 448 5.13 5.98 14.41
C ASN A 448 6.46 5.56 15.01
N ARG A 449 7.28 4.98 14.16
CA ARG A 449 8.66 4.62 14.51
C ARG A 449 9.50 5.80 15.03
N TRP A 450 9.08 7.06 14.81
CA TRP A 450 9.75 8.27 15.28
C TRP A 450 9.21 8.84 16.61
N HIS A 451 8.31 8.12 17.31
CA HIS A 451 7.63 8.61 18.52
C HIS A 451 6.89 9.94 18.31
N LYS A 452 6.59 10.27 17.06
CA LYS A 452 5.70 11.36 16.70
C LYS A 452 4.31 10.78 16.54
N ASP A 453 3.33 11.57 16.95
CA ASP A 453 1.92 11.24 16.78
C ASP A 453 1.67 11.11 15.27
N GLU A 454 1.44 9.88 14.78
CA GLU A 454 1.24 9.62 13.34
C GLU A 454 -0.22 9.89 13.00
N ASP A 455 -1.12 9.26 13.76
CA ASP A 455 -2.56 9.44 13.68
C ASP A 455 -3.18 9.44 15.09
N ASN A 456 -4.21 10.27 15.28
CA ASN A 456 -5.07 10.19 16.45
C ASN A 456 -5.91 8.91 16.35
N LEU A 457 -5.48 7.81 16.98
CA LEU A 457 -6.34 6.62 17.13
C LEU A 457 -7.58 6.98 17.95
N LEU A 458 -7.40 7.81 18.96
CA LEU A 458 -8.47 8.38 19.78
C LEU A 458 -8.05 9.76 20.25
N SER A 459 -8.95 10.74 20.13
CA SER A 459 -8.81 12.04 20.81
C SER A 459 -10.20 12.54 21.15
N SER A 460 -10.73 12.15 22.31
CA SER A 460 -12.10 12.43 22.73
C SER A 460 -12.14 12.84 24.20
N GLU A 461 -13.10 13.70 24.56
CA GLU A 461 -13.48 13.88 25.95
C GLU A 461 -14.16 12.59 26.43
N VAL A 462 -13.39 11.77 27.16
CA VAL A 462 -13.83 10.51 27.77
C VAL A 462 -14.91 10.83 28.79
N MET A 463 -16.16 10.80 28.31
CA MET A 463 -17.37 10.89 29.14
C MET A 463 -17.83 9.51 29.63
N ASN A 464 -17.23 8.43 29.10
CA ASN A 464 -17.56 7.04 29.41
C ASN A 464 -16.27 6.26 29.74
N PRO A 465 -16.23 5.39 30.76
CA PRO A 465 -14.99 4.81 31.25
C PRO A 465 -14.41 3.71 30.35
N CYS A 466 -14.99 3.44 29.18
CA CYS A 466 -14.55 2.38 28.28
C CYS A 466 -14.75 2.80 26.81
N HIS A 467 -13.67 2.84 26.05
CA HIS A 467 -13.67 3.07 24.61
C HIS A 467 -13.11 1.85 23.90
N LEU A 468 -13.72 1.48 22.78
CA LEU A 468 -13.22 0.44 21.88
C LEU A 468 -12.96 1.09 20.52
N PHE A 469 -11.75 0.96 20.00
CA PHE A 469 -11.37 1.51 18.70
C PHE A 469 -10.56 0.50 17.91
N LEU A 470 -10.52 0.68 16.60
CA LEU A 470 -9.71 -0.13 15.71
C LEU A 470 -8.35 0.53 15.55
N ALA A 471 -7.28 -0.22 15.82
CA ALA A 471 -5.92 0.16 15.45
C ALA A 471 -5.48 -0.73 14.29
N GLU A 472 -5.00 -0.10 13.23
CA GLU A 472 -4.33 -0.78 12.13
C GLU A 472 -2.84 -0.51 12.29
N GLU A 473 -2.07 -1.56 12.51
CA GLU A 473 -0.64 -1.49 12.30
C GLU A 473 -0.30 -2.15 10.98
N PRO A 474 0.61 -1.55 10.18
CA PRO A 474 1.23 -2.27 9.08
C PRO A 474 1.87 -3.57 9.61
N PRO A 475 1.95 -4.63 8.77
CA PRO A 475 2.25 -6.03 9.13
C PRO A 475 3.60 -6.35 9.78
N MET A 476 4.30 -5.39 10.41
CA MET A 476 5.60 -5.61 11.07
C MET A 476 5.91 -4.65 12.23
N ARG A 477 4.95 -3.84 12.72
CA ARG A 477 5.21 -2.89 13.81
C ARG A 477 4.80 -3.48 15.17
N ARG A 478 5.51 -3.08 16.23
CA ARG A 478 5.02 -3.26 17.60
C ARG A 478 4.06 -2.13 17.86
N LEU A 479 2.81 -2.44 18.21
CA LEU A 479 1.82 -1.42 18.52
C LEU A 479 2.30 -0.55 19.68
N ARG A 480 2.75 0.65 19.35
CA ARG A 480 3.19 1.64 20.32
C ARG A 480 2.12 2.70 20.46
N MET A 481 1.62 2.83 21.68
CA MET A 481 0.56 3.77 22.01
C MET A 481 1.06 4.78 23.02
N ARG A 482 0.96 6.07 22.70
CA ARG A 482 1.11 7.11 23.72
C ARG A 482 -0.25 7.40 24.29
N VAL A 483 -0.44 7.11 25.57
CA VAL A 483 -1.64 7.49 26.32
C VAL A 483 -1.34 8.82 26.98
N THR A 484 -2.06 9.88 26.61
CA THR A 484 -1.96 11.18 27.27
C THR A 484 -3.26 11.48 28.01
N ASP A 485 -3.18 11.66 29.33
CA ASP A 485 -4.28 12.19 30.16
C ASP A 485 -4.06 13.69 30.36
N GLN A 486 -4.70 14.52 29.52
CA GLN A 486 -4.41 15.96 29.47
C GLN A 486 -5.16 16.76 30.56
N LYS A 487 -4.35 17.37 31.44
CA LYS A 487 -4.31 18.82 31.74
C LYS A 487 -5.01 19.40 32.99
N TYR A 488 -5.69 18.66 33.86
CA TYR A 488 -6.39 19.33 34.99
C TYR A 488 -6.23 18.78 36.40
N GLU A 489 -5.50 17.69 36.63
CA GLU A 489 -5.37 17.14 37.98
C GLU A 489 -3.91 16.91 38.37
N SER A 490 -3.56 17.32 39.59
CA SER A 490 -2.27 17.06 40.23
C SER A 490 -2.03 15.58 40.55
N ASN A 491 -2.99 14.71 40.20
CA ASN A 491 -2.97 13.29 40.50
C ASN A 491 -3.31 12.49 39.23
N PRO A 492 -2.31 11.91 38.52
CA PRO A 492 -2.56 11.14 37.31
C PRO A 492 -3.46 9.93 37.61
N ARG A 493 -4.51 9.76 36.80
CA ARG A 493 -5.50 8.69 37.03
C ARG A 493 -5.01 7.35 36.51
N PRO A 494 -5.41 6.24 37.16
CA PRO A 494 -5.15 4.91 36.62
C PRO A 494 -5.98 4.68 35.36
N TRP A 495 -5.33 4.07 34.38
CA TRP A 495 -5.95 3.60 33.15
C TRP A 495 -5.51 2.16 32.86
N THR A 496 -6.31 1.48 32.04
CA THR A 496 -6.08 0.13 31.54
C THR A 496 -6.24 0.16 30.02
N VAL A 497 -5.26 -0.38 29.30
CA VAL A 497 -5.33 -0.62 27.85
C VAL A 497 -5.37 -2.12 27.62
N ARG A 498 -6.30 -2.59 26.80
CA ARG A 498 -6.35 -3.97 26.31
C ARG A 498 -6.29 -4.00 24.79
N ILE A 499 -5.51 -4.91 24.23
CA ILE A 499 -5.51 -5.21 22.80
C ILE A 499 -6.24 -6.54 22.64
N LEU A 500 -7.33 -6.53 21.91
CA LEU A 500 -8.27 -7.63 21.74
C LEU A 500 -8.32 -8.05 20.26
N PRO A 501 -8.57 -9.34 19.97
CA PRO A 501 -8.90 -9.76 18.62
C PRO A 501 -10.19 -9.10 18.14
N VAL A 502 -10.31 -8.88 16.84
CA VAL A 502 -11.52 -8.29 16.21
C VAL A 502 -12.79 -9.08 16.47
N THR A 503 -12.67 -10.37 16.75
CA THR A 503 -13.78 -11.25 17.19
C THR A 503 -14.35 -10.89 18.55
N ALA A 504 -13.65 -10.08 19.35
CA ALA A 504 -14.16 -9.54 20.61
C ALA A 504 -15.10 -8.33 20.40
N ALA A 505 -15.23 -7.79 19.17
CA ALA A 505 -16.19 -6.73 18.90
C ALA A 505 -17.63 -7.23 19.12
N PRO A 506 -18.49 -6.45 19.79
CA PRO A 506 -19.91 -6.77 19.90
C PRO A 506 -20.55 -6.99 18.53
N ARG A 507 -21.41 -8.01 18.42
CA ARG A 507 -22.16 -8.25 17.17
C ARG A 507 -23.27 -7.21 16.98
N LEU A 508 -23.37 -6.70 15.76
CA LEU A 508 -24.51 -5.88 15.33
C LEU A 508 -25.54 -6.78 14.66
N ASP A 509 -26.65 -6.99 15.38
CA ASP A 509 -27.77 -7.80 14.92
C ASP A 509 -28.96 -6.88 14.56
N ALA A 510 -30.14 -7.46 14.29
CA ALA A 510 -31.35 -6.70 13.99
C ALA A 510 -31.91 -5.87 15.16
N ALA A 511 -31.51 -6.18 16.40
CA ALA A 511 -31.94 -5.44 17.57
C ALA A 511 -31.16 -4.12 17.70
N PRO A 512 -31.84 -2.96 17.90
CA PRO A 512 -31.17 -1.68 18.11
C PRO A 512 -30.20 -1.72 19.28
N ARG A 513 -29.00 -1.18 19.06
CA ARG A 513 -27.96 -0.97 20.07
C ARG A 513 -27.84 0.52 20.34
N GLN A 514 -27.78 0.89 21.61
CA GLN A 514 -27.57 2.27 22.03
C GLN A 514 -26.21 2.41 22.69
N GLY A 515 -25.56 3.55 22.47
CA GLY A 515 -24.27 3.84 23.06
C GLY A 515 -23.97 5.33 23.08
N ARG A 516 -22.77 5.67 23.56
CA ARG A 516 -22.23 7.02 23.57
C ARG A 516 -20.74 6.94 23.33
N GLY A 517 -20.20 7.83 22.50
CA GLY A 517 -18.79 7.82 22.16
C GLY A 517 -18.48 6.88 20.99
N HIS A 518 -17.20 6.60 20.80
CA HIS A 518 -16.72 5.63 19.80
C HIS A 518 -17.15 4.20 20.15
N ALA A 519 -17.55 3.44 19.12
CA ALA A 519 -17.81 2.00 19.25
C ALA A 519 -17.42 1.25 17.98
N VAL A 520 -17.13 -0.04 18.15
CA VAL A 520 -16.85 -0.96 17.06
C VAL A 520 -17.83 -2.12 17.14
N PHE A 521 -18.37 -2.53 16.00
CA PHE A 521 -19.27 -3.66 15.88
C PHE A 521 -18.83 -4.62 14.79
N LEU A 522 -19.07 -5.91 15.00
CA LEU A 522 -18.93 -6.92 13.95
C LEU A 522 -20.31 -7.23 13.35
N TYR A 523 -20.46 -6.98 12.05
CA TYR A 523 -21.62 -7.40 11.27
C TYR A 523 -21.27 -8.68 10.49
N SER A 524 -22.20 -9.64 10.45
CA SER A 524 -22.02 -10.92 9.73
C SER A 524 -23.36 -11.46 9.18
N GLY A 525 -24.27 -10.54 8.84
CA GLY A 525 -25.63 -10.87 8.40
C GLY A 525 -25.83 -10.83 6.89
N PRO A 526 -27.07 -11.05 6.41
CA PRO A 526 -27.45 -10.90 4.99
C PRO A 526 -27.39 -9.43 4.54
N LEU A 527 -27.77 -9.12 3.30
CA LEU A 527 -27.91 -7.72 2.87
C LEU A 527 -28.86 -6.96 3.82
N ALA A 528 -28.43 -5.81 4.35
CA ALA A 528 -29.18 -5.04 5.33
C ALA A 528 -29.04 -3.53 5.12
N ASP A 529 -29.99 -2.76 5.63
CA ASP A 529 -29.86 -1.32 5.81
C ASP A 529 -29.31 -1.03 7.21
N LEU A 530 -28.11 -0.48 7.29
CA LEU A 530 -27.61 0.15 8.51
C LEU A 530 -28.38 1.43 8.77
N ARG A 531 -29.02 1.53 9.94
CA ARG A 531 -29.65 2.76 10.41
C ARG A 531 -28.93 3.26 11.64
N LEU A 532 -28.58 4.54 11.60
CA LEU A 532 -27.94 5.24 12.70
C LEU A 532 -28.74 6.48 13.03
N ARG A 533 -29.00 6.73 14.31
CA ARG A 533 -29.69 7.93 14.79
C ARG A 533 -28.93 8.52 15.96
N THR A 534 -28.70 9.83 15.93
CA THR A 534 -28.16 10.54 17.08
C THR A 534 -29.30 10.89 18.02
N VAL A 535 -29.22 10.46 19.29
CA VAL A 535 -30.34 10.53 20.25
C VAL A 535 -30.32 11.83 21.05
N GLU A 536 -29.13 12.40 21.30
CA GLU A 536 -28.99 13.60 22.15
C GLU A 536 -27.64 14.31 21.91
N GLY A 537 -27.67 15.61 21.59
CA GLY A 537 -26.52 16.49 21.37
C GLY A 537 -26.70 17.40 20.15
N ASP A 538 -26.47 18.71 20.31
CA ASP A 538 -26.46 19.67 19.20
C ASP A 538 -25.24 19.42 18.30
N GLU A 539 -25.45 19.43 16.97
CA GLU A 539 -24.39 19.49 15.93
C GLU A 539 -23.17 18.58 16.17
N HIS A 540 -23.41 17.28 16.33
CA HIS A 540 -22.32 16.31 16.37
C HIS A 540 -22.30 15.48 15.09
N TYR A 541 -21.23 15.71 14.33
CA TYR A 541 -20.85 14.92 13.18
C TYR A 541 -20.70 13.46 13.60
N VAL A 542 -21.46 12.57 12.94
CA VAL A 542 -21.32 11.13 13.11
C VAL A 542 -20.68 10.56 11.86
N HIS A 543 -19.61 9.78 12.05
CA HIS A 543 -18.92 9.10 10.97
C HIS A 543 -18.93 7.61 11.23
N VAL A 544 -19.50 6.83 10.31
CA VAL A 544 -19.44 5.37 10.33
C VAL A 544 -18.58 4.90 9.18
N ARG A 545 -17.55 4.13 9.51
CA ARG A 545 -16.71 3.45 8.53
C ARG A 545 -16.95 1.96 8.58
N ALA A 546 -16.96 1.31 7.42
CA ALA A 546 -16.90 -0.14 7.27
C ALA A 546 -15.47 -0.53 6.91
N TYR A 547 -14.93 -1.49 7.63
CA TYR A 547 -13.75 -2.22 7.22
C TYR A 547 -14.20 -3.57 6.67
N GLU A 548 -13.97 -3.77 5.39
CA GLU A 548 -14.24 -5.02 4.69
C GLU A 548 -12.92 -5.78 4.53
N ASN A 549 -12.88 -6.97 5.10
CA ASN A 549 -11.74 -7.86 4.94
C ASN A 549 -11.91 -8.58 3.60
N ALA A 550 -11.19 -8.15 2.57
CA ALA A 550 -11.05 -8.94 1.36
C ALA A 550 -10.28 -10.21 1.75
N ASP A 551 -10.86 -11.39 1.54
CA ASP A 551 -10.39 -12.68 2.08
C ASP A 551 -8.96 -13.09 1.67
N THR A 552 -8.23 -12.26 0.89
CA THR A 552 -6.91 -12.57 0.36
C THR A 552 -5.86 -11.45 0.42
N SER A 553 -6.14 -10.24 0.90
CA SER A 553 -5.12 -9.17 1.01
C SER A 553 -4.81 -8.83 2.46
N GLU A 554 -3.52 -8.75 2.80
CA GLU A 554 -3.03 -8.29 4.13
C GLU A 554 -3.45 -6.85 4.49
N SER A 555 -4.15 -6.16 3.59
CA SER A 555 -4.76 -4.85 3.80
C SER A 555 -6.25 -4.89 3.43
N GLY A 556 -7.15 -4.76 4.40
CA GLY A 556 -8.56 -4.48 4.14
C GLY A 556 -8.78 -3.01 3.73
N THR A 557 -9.97 -2.73 3.19
CA THR A 557 -10.34 -1.39 2.68
C THR A 557 -11.37 -0.72 3.57
N TRP A 558 -11.17 0.58 3.82
CA TRP A 558 -12.15 1.41 4.52
C TRP A 558 -13.13 2.04 3.55
N HIS A 559 -14.41 1.93 3.89
CA HIS A 559 -15.49 2.63 3.20
C HIS A 559 -16.20 3.56 4.18
N SER A 560 -16.42 4.82 3.80
CA SER A 560 -17.33 5.69 4.53
C SER A 560 -18.76 5.23 4.22
N VAL A 561 -19.48 4.77 5.25
CA VAL A 561 -20.83 4.23 5.12
C VAL A 561 -21.86 5.30 5.41
N LEU A 562 -21.64 6.08 6.47
CA LEU A 562 -22.49 7.19 6.87
C LEU A 562 -21.64 8.36 7.35
N SER A 563 -21.99 9.57 6.90
CA SER A 563 -21.36 10.81 7.31
C SER A 563 -22.41 11.91 7.34
N GLY A 564 -22.53 12.63 8.46
CA GLY A 564 -23.40 13.80 8.55
C GLY A 564 -23.97 14.06 9.95
N ASP A 565 -24.81 15.09 10.03
CA ASP A 565 -25.47 15.52 11.26
C ASP A 565 -26.78 14.72 11.48
N GLY A 566 -26.90 14.07 12.62
CA GLY A 566 -28.17 13.45 13.05
C GLY A 566 -28.40 11.98 12.63
N GLY A 567 -27.43 11.35 11.95
CA GLY A 567 -27.52 9.95 11.53
C GLY A 567 -28.06 9.77 10.11
N GLY A 568 -28.32 8.53 9.69
CA GLY A 568 -28.68 8.21 8.32
C GLY A 568 -29.00 6.73 8.09
N THR A 569 -29.17 6.36 6.83
CA THR A 569 -29.35 4.96 6.40
C THR A 569 -28.42 4.65 5.24
N ALA A 570 -27.75 3.50 5.29
CA ALA A 570 -26.83 3.05 4.24
C ALA A 570 -26.89 1.53 4.09
N PRO A 571 -26.68 0.99 2.89
CA PRO A 571 -26.65 -0.46 2.68
C PRO A 571 -25.40 -1.07 3.33
N LEU A 572 -25.57 -2.26 3.91
CA LEU A 572 -24.52 -3.17 4.34
C LEU A 572 -24.51 -4.39 3.41
N PRO A 573 -23.34 -4.80 2.91
CA PRO A 573 -23.21 -6.00 2.10
C PRO A 573 -23.53 -7.27 2.90
N ALA A 574 -23.83 -8.35 2.17
CA ALA A 574 -24.03 -9.69 2.73
C ALA A 574 -22.71 -10.39 3.06
N CYS A 575 -21.83 -9.72 3.82
CA CYS A 575 -20.50 -10.22 4.19
C CYS A 575 -20.12 -9.77 5.62
N LYS A 576 -18.94 -10.19 6.08
CA LYS A 576 -18.41 -9.76 7.39
C LYS A 576 -17.80 -8.38 7.29
N VAL A 577 -18.35 -7.44 8.05
CA VAL A 577 -17.89 -6.06 8.07
C VAL A 577 -17.64 -5.63 9.51
N LEU A 578 -16.52 -4.95 9.75
CA LEU A 578 -16.30 -4.26 11.01
C LEU A 578 -16.73 -2.81 10.88
N LEU A 579 -17.74 -2.42 11.67
CA LEU A 579 -18.31 -1.08 11.66
C LEU A 579 -17.70 -0.26 12.79
N VAL A 580 -17.09 0.87 12.45
CA VAL A 580 -16.53 1.82 13.43
C VAL A 580 -17.39 3.07 13.45
N VAL A 581 -18.07 3.30 14.57
CA VAL A 581 -18.86 4.49 14.85
C VAL A 581 -17.97 5.51 15.56
N GLN A 582 -17.83 6.70 14.98
CA GLN A 582 -17.04 7.80 15.55
C GLN A 582 -17.93 9.00 15.80
N THR A 583 -18.22 9.26 17.08
CA THR A 583 -18.98 10.44 17.55
C THR A 583 -18.83 10.57 19.06
N ASP A 584 -18.97 11.78 19.61
CA ASP A 584 -19.06 12.03 21.05
C ASP A 584 -20.52 12.01 21.58
N ALA A 585 -21.48 11.92 20.66
CA ALA A 585 -22.91 11.97 20.95
C ALA A 585 -23.46 10.61 21.42
N ARG A 586 -24.70 10.64 21.95
CA ARG A 586 -25.49 9.42 22.14
C ARG A 586 -26.04 8.97 20.80
N TRP A 587 -25.93 7.68 20.50
CA TRP A 587 -26.42 7.10 19.25
C TRP A 587 -27.22 5.83 19.49
N GLU A 588 -28.09 5.53 18.53
CA GLU A 588 -28.78 4.26 18.34
C GLU A 588 -28.44 3.74 16.95
N ILE A 589 -28.00 2.48 16.86
CA ILE A 589 -27.59 1.82 15.61
C ILE A 589 -28.30 0.47 15.49
N GLU A 590 -28.79 0.14 14.30
CA GLU A 590 -29.43 -1.15 13.99
C GLU A 590 -29.11 -1.55 12.55
N ALA A 591 -29.00 -2.86 12.27
CA ALA A 591 -28.89 -3.38 10.91
C ALA A 591 -30.20 -4.10 10.55
N ARG A 592 -30.98 -3.54 9.63
CA ARG A 592 -32.28 -4.12 9.23
C ARG A 592 -32.14 -4.92 7.94
N PRO A 593 -32.41 -6.23 7.92
CA PRO A 593 -32.39 -7.01 6.69
C PRO A 593 -33.27 -6.35 5.62
N VAL A 594 -32.77 -6.29 4.38
CA VAL A 594 -33.57 -5.84 3.24
C VAL A 594 -34.59 -6.95 2.94
N THR A 595 -35.86 -6.71 3.22
CA THR A 595 -36.94 -7.62 2.84
C THR A 595 -37.37 -7.31 1.41
N ASP A 596 -37.30 -8.30 0.53
CA ASP A 596 -37.77 -8.23 -0.87
C ASP A 596 -39.24 -7.77 -1.00
#